data_AF-A0A2H0LTF8-F1
#
_entry.id   AF-A0A2H0LTF8-F1
#
_cell.length_a   1.000
_cell.length_b   1.000
_cell.length_c   1.000
_cell.angle_alpha   90.00
_cell.angle_beta   90.00
_cell.angle_gamma   90.00
#
_symmetry.space_group_name_H-M   'P 1'
#
loop_
_entity.id
_entity.type
_entity.pdbx_description
1 polymer ?
#
loop_
_entity_poly.entity_id
_entity_poly.type
_entity_poly.pdbx_seq_one_letter_code
_entity_poly.pdbx_strand_id
1 'polypeptide(L)'
;MIKRVVRYIPFIFILTAAVYSKLTAAEEDVTGAVVIERPVMEYKSGKFRDPFKTYLVTEQPKPAAQETAVEIETPQFDFNKVKVQGIIWGVSIPQAIINDQVVTVGDLVEGAKILAIDKKGITLSYYGQTFDLSAPRQVSVPRQQ
;
A
#
# COMPACT_ATOMS: atom_id res chain seq x y z
N MET A 1 43.38 47.33 32.53
CA MET A 1 42.86 47.26 31.14
C MET A 1 41.33 47.08 31.02
N ILE A 2 40.55 47.05 32.12
CA ILE A 2 39.12 46.63 32.12
C ILE A 2 38.11 47.79 31.98
N LYS A 3 38.54 49.05 32.17
CA LYS A 3 37.64 50.22 32.17
C LYS A 3 37.08 50.61 30.78
N ARG A 4 37.55 50.00 29.68
CA ARG A 4 37.08 50.32 28.32
C ARG A 4 35.82 49.55 27.90
N VAL A 5 35.57 48.35 28.44
CA VAL A 5 34.48 47.48 28.00
C VAL A 5 33.11 47.92 28.56
N VAL A 6 33.08 48.43 29.80
CA VAL A 6 31.85 48.82 30.50
C VAL A 6 31.13 50.00 29.82
N ARG A 7 31.84 50.80 29.02
CA ARG A 7 31.27 51.98 28.35
C ARG A 7 30.44 51.64 27.10
N TYR A 8 30.60 50.44 26.53
CA TYR A 8 29.91 50.02 25.30
C TYR A 8 28.69 49.14 25.55
N ILE A 9 28.47 48.68 26.78
CA ILE A 9 27.30 47.90 27.20
C ILE A 9 25.96 48.58 26.86
N PRO A 10 25.75 49.90 27.11
CA PRO A 10 24.50 50.54 26.71
C PRO A 10 24.36 50.63 25.18
N PHE A 11 25.47 50.73 24.45
CA PHE A 11 25.45 50.79 22.98
C PHE A 11 25.05 49.46 22.35
N ILE A 12 25.49 48.33 22.91
CA ILE A 12 25.09 46.99 22.47
C ILE A 12 23.58 46.79 22.69
N PHE A 13 23.06 47.25 23.83
CA PHE A 13 21.62 47.14 24.15
C PHE A 13 20.73 48.00 23.23
N ILE A 14 21.21 49.18 22.82
CA ILE A 14 20.49 50.03 21.86
C ILE A 14 20.55 49.42 20.45
N LEU A 15 21.68 48.80 20.08
CA LEU A 15 21.82 48.16 18.77
C LEU A 15 20.89 46.94 18.63
N THR A 16 20.76 46.12 19.68
CA THR A 16 19.85 44.97 19.67
C THR A 16 18.38 45.38 19.64
N ALA A 17 18.00 46.46 20.35
CA ALA A 17 16.65 47.00 20.31
C ALA A 17 16.28 47.54 18.91
N ALA A 18 17.20 48.25 18.24
CA ALA A 18 16.98 48.77 16.89
C ALA A 18 16.82 47.65 15.85
N VAL A 19 17.56 46.55 15.99
CA VAL A 19 17.39 45.36 15.13
C VAL A 19 16.05 44.67 15.39
N TYR A 20 15.63 44.57 16.65
CA TYR A 20 14.31 44.02 16.99
C TYR A 20 13.15 44.85 16.41
N SER A 21 13.21 46.17 16.50
CA SER A 21 12.16 47.04 15.93
C SER A 21 12.05 46.96 14.41
N LYS A 22 13.15 46.67 13.70
CA LYS A 22 13.09 46.50 12.23
C LYS A 22 12.48 45.16 11.81
N LEU A 23 12.51 44.13 12.66
CA LEU A 23 11.98 42.81 12.33
C LEU A 23 10.44 42.76 12.42
N THR A 24 9.82 43.60 13.24
CA THR A 24 8.37 43.63 13.46
C THR A 24 7.61 44.49 12.44
N ALA A 25 8.31 45.23 11.58
CA ALA A 25 7.69 46.13 10.59
C ALA A 25 7.43 45.47 9.22
N ALA A 26 7.62 44.16 9.08
CA ALA A 26 7.49 43.43 7.82
C ALA A 26 6.20 42.58 7.72
N GLU A 27 5.24 42.76 8.62
CA GLU A 27 3.96 42.02 8.67
C GLU A 27 2.75 42.89 8.28
N GLU A 28 2.92 43.79 7.31
CA GLU A 28 1.79 44.41 6.61
C GLU A 28 1.78 43.96 5.15
N ASP A 29 0.75 43.18 4.79
CA ASP A 29 -0.07 43.34 3.57
C ASP A 29 -0.59 41.98 3.08
N VAL A 30 -1.62 41.46 3.77
CA VAL A 30 -2.45 40.35 3.26
C VAL A 30 -3.92 40.75 3.36
N THR A 31 -4.27 41.90 2.80
CA THR A 31 -5.68 42.30 2.60
C THR A 31 -5.98 42.60 1.14
N GLY A 32 -5.48 41.74 0.26
CA GLY A 32 -5.99 41.63 -1.11
C GLY A 32 -7.16 40.66 -1.16
N ALA A 33 -8.38 41.12 -0.87
CA ALA A 33 -9.58 40.33 -1.14
C ALA A 33 -9.70 40.17 -2.67
N VAL A 34 -9.25 39.03 -3.20
CA VAL A 34 -9.41 38.67 -4.61
C VAL A 34 -10.92 38.49 -4.86
N VAL A 35 -11.55 39.48 -5.49
CA VAL A 35 -12.94 39.42 -5.91
C VAL A 35 -13.02 38.43 -7.06
N ILE A 36 -13.51 37.22 -6.78
CA ILE A 36 -13.74 36.21 -7.80
C ILE A 36 -15.02 36.60 -8.56
N GLU A 37 -14.88 37.23 -9.73
CA GLU A 37 -16.00 37.48 -10.64
C GLU A 37 -16.52 36.14 -11.16
N ARG A 38 -17.72 35.74 -10.72
CA ARG A 38 -18.37 34.52 -11.19
C ARG A 38 -19.19 34.85 -12.44
N PRO A 39 -18.94 34.21 -13.58
CA PRO A 39 -19.77 34.43 -14.76
C PRO A 39 -21.22 34.00 -14.45
N VAL A 40 -22.18 34.81 -14.90
CA VAL A 40 -23.61 34.48 -14.79
C VAL A 40 -23.91 33.32 -15.74
N MET A 41 -24.10 32.14 -15.16
CA MET A 41 -24.43 30.92 -15.90
C MET A 41 -25.94 30.90 -16.17
N GLU A 42 -26.35 30.97 -17.44
CA GLU A 42 -27.74 30.76 -17.84
C GLU A 42 -28.05 29.25 -17.84
N TYR A 43 -28.95 28.83 -16.95
CA TYR A 43 -29.32 27.42 -16.84
C TYR A 43 -30.34 27.04 -17.92
N LYS A 44 -29.87 26.37 -18.99
CA LYS A 44 -30.76 25.69 -19.93
C LYS A 44 -31.12 24.33 -19.37
N SER A 45 -32.36 24.17 -18.89
CA SER A 45 -32.92 22.87 -18.50
C SER A 45 -33.10 21.99 -19.74
N GLY A 46 -32.01 21.32 -20.13
CA GLY A 46 -32.06 20.27 -21.15
C GLY A 46 -32.88 19.07 -20.70
N LYS A 47 -33.29 18.24 -21.67
CA LYS A 47 -34.04 16.98 -21.48
C LYS A 47 -33.52 16.19 -20.28
N PHE A 48 -34.39 15.93 -19.30
CA PHE A 48 -34.08 15.13 -18.12
C PHE A 48 -33.50 13.77 -18.53
N ARG A 49 -32.29 13.46 -18.03
CA ARG A 49 -31.69 12.13 -18.17
C ARG A 49 -32.46 11.19 -17.25
N ASP A 50 -33.02 10.13 -17.83
CA ASP A 50 -33.70 9.08 -17.08
C ASP A 50 -32.64 8.24 -16.34
N PRO A 51 -32.60 8.27 -14.99
CA PRO A 51 -31.59 7.56 -14.22
C PRO A 51 -31.77 6.03 -14.25
N PHE A 52 -32.90 5.53 -14.78
CA PHE A 52 -33.20 4.10 -14.83
C PHE A 52 -32.98 3.47 -16.20
N LYS A 53 -32.48 4.24 -17.19
CA LYS A 53 -32.08 3.69 -18.48
C LYS A 53 -30.67 3.10 -18.38
N THR A 54 -30.61 1.78 -18.31
CA THR A 54 -29.38 1.00 -18.45
C THR A 54 -28.82 1.20 -19.86
N TYR A 55 -27.64 1.83 -19.97
CA TYR A 55 -26.89 1.98 -21.23
C TYR A 55 -25.93 0.80 -21.49
N LEU A 56 -26.06 -0.29 -20.72
CA LEU A 56 -25.27 -1.48 -20.95
C LEU A 56 -25.72 -2.10 -22.26
N VAL A 57 -24.76 -2.35 -23.16
CA VAL A 57 -24.97 -3.13 -24.36
C VAL A 57 -25.40 -4.52 -23.90
N THR A 58 -26.67 -4.88 -24.12
CA THR A 58 -27.08 -6.28 -24.01
C THR A 58 -26.29 -7.02 -25.08
N GLU A 59 -25.31 -7.82 -24.67
CA GLU A 59 -24.56 -8.67 -25.56
C GLU A 59 -25.55 -9.51 -26.35
N GLN A 60 -25.68 -9.22 -27.65
CA GLN A 60 -26.43 -10.06 -28.55
C GLN A 60 -25.80 -11.46 -28.48
N PRO A 61 -26.58 -12.54 -28.35
CA PRO A 61 -26.04 -13.88 -28.39
C PRO A 61 -25.37 -14.07 -29.75
N LYS A 62 -24.04 -13.95 -29.76
CA LYS A 62 -23.19 -14.23 -30.91
C LYS A 62 -23.48 -15.68 -31.32
N PRO A 63 -23.70 -15.98 -32.61
CA PRO A 63 -23.84 -17.37 -33.05
C PRO A 63 -22.63 -18.12 -32.53
N ALA A 64 -22.87 -19.24 -31.83
CA ALA A 64 -21.88 -20.06 -31.15
C ALA A 64 -20.64 -20.27 -32.02
N ALA A 65 -19.66 -19.37 -31.89
CA ALA A 65 -18.31 -19.66 -32.25
C ALA A 65 -17.91 -20.72 -31.25
N GLN A 66 -17.69 -21.95 -31.76
CA GLN A 66 -17.20 -23.07 -30.98
C GLN A 66 -16.11 -22.55 -30.06
N GLU A 67 -16.41 -22.50 -28.76
CA GLU A 67 -15.40 -22.37 -27.72
C GLU A 67 -14.53 -23.61 -27.87
N THR A 68 -13.48 -23.49 -28.68
CA THR A 68 -12.28 -24.26 -28.42
C THR A 68 -11.84 -23.80 -27.04
N ALA A 69 -12.32 -24.51 -26.02
CA ALA A 69 -11.78 -24.45 -24.68
C ALA A 69 -10.30 -24.76 -24.85
N VAL A 70 -9.49 -23.71 -24.94
CA VAL A 70 -8.09 -23.82 -24.61
C VAL A 70 -8.13 -24.20 -23.14
N GLU A 71 -7.95 -25.49 -22.89
CA GLU A 71 -7.69 -26.02 -21.57
C GLU A 71 -6.45 -25.28 -21.07
N ILE A 72 -6.68 -24.20 -20.33
CA ILE A 72 -5.61 -23.50 -19.64
C ILE A 72 -5.15 -24.52 -18.62
N GLU A 73 -4.03 -25.19 -18.92
CA GLU A 73 -3.35 -26.07 -17.97
C GLU A 73 -3.13 -25.25 -16.69
N THR A 74 -4.00 -25.44 -15.70
CA THR A 74 -3.83 -24.80 -14.41
C THR A 74 -2.54 -25.38 -13.86
N PRO A 75 -1.51 -24.55 -13.63
CA PRO A 75 -0.24 -25.07 -13.17
C PRO A 75 -0.50 -25.81 -11.86
N GLN A 76 -0.12 -27.08 -11.82
CA GLN A 76 -0.30 -27.91 -10.64
C GLN A 76 0.73 -27.46 -9.59
N PHE A 77 0.26 -27.12 -8.39
CA PHE A 77 1.17 -26.75 -7.31
C PHE A 77 1.92 -27.99 -6.81
N ASP A 78 3.25 -27.97 -6.89
CA ASP A 78 4.07 -29.09 -6.45
C ASP A 78 4.41 -28.99 -4.96
N PHE A 79 3.59 -29.63 -4.14
CA PHE A 79 3.80 -29.72 -2.69
C PHE A 79 5.12 -30.38 -2.29
N ASN A 80 5.73 -31.18 -3.18
CA ASN A 80 7.00 -31.84 -2.89
C ASN A 80 8.17 -30.86 -2.96
N LYS A 81 7.99 -29.64 -3.46
CA LYS A 81 9.05 -28.61 -3.43
C LYS A 81 9.03 -27.80 -2.12
N VAL A 82 7.99 -27.94 -1.32
CA VAL A 82 7.78 -27.12 -0.13
C VAL A 82 8.08 -27.93 1.12
N LYS A 83 9.28 -27.74 1.66
CA LYS A 83 9.70 -28.31 2.94
C LYS A 83 9.34 -27.35 4.06
N VAL A 84 8.45 -27.74 4.97
CA VAL A 84 8.10 -26.94 6.15
C VAL A 84 8.88 -27.47 7.34
N GLN A 85 9.96 -26.78 7.71
CA GLN A 85 10.82 -27.19 8.83
C GLN A 85 10.17 -26.89 10.18
N GLY A 86 9.52 -25.73 10.31
CA GLY A 86 8.97 -25.30 11.58
C GLY A 86 8.07 -24.07 11.46
N ILE A 87 7.28 -23.84 12.50
CA ILE A 87 6.37 -22.72 12.62
C ILE A 87 6.53 -22.07 13.99
N ILE A 88 6.58 -20.75 14.02
CA ILE A 88 6.59 -19.92 15.20
C ILE A 88 5.24 -19.22 15.25
N TRP A 89 4.40 -19.68 16.17
CA TRP A 89 3.03 -19.20 16.36
C TRP A 89 2.86 -18.63 17.78
N GLY A 90 1.86 -17.77 17.98
CA GLY A 90 1.58 -17.16 19.30
C GLY A 90 2.35 -15.87 19.61
N VAL A 91 3.05 -15.31 18.62
CA VAL A 91 3.65 -13.97 18.64
C VAL A 91 2.80 -13.00 17.82
N SER A 92 3.06 -11.69 17.94
CA SER A 92 2.33 -10.66 17.18
C SER A 92 2.42 -10.84 15.65
N ILE A 93 3.53 -11.40 15.17
CA ILE A 93 3.77 -11.68 13.75
C ILE A 93 4.19 -13.15 13.63
N PRO A 94 3.30 -14.06 13.21
CA PRO A 94 3.65 -15.45 13.07
C PRO A 94 4.65 -15.64 11.91
N GLN A 95 5.56 -16.59 12.09
CA GLN A 95 6.64 -16.88 11.15
C GLN A 95 6.72 -18.38 10.88
N ALA A 96 7.18 -18.74 9.68
CA ALA A 96 7.44 -20.12 9.33
C ALA A 96 8.84 -20.26 8.72
N ILE A 97 9.41 -21.45 8.85
CA ILE A 97 10.64 -21.83 8.17
C ILE A 97 10.24 -22.77 7.06
N ILE A 98 10.39 -22.31 5.82
CA ILE A 98 10.09 -23.07 4.59
C ILE A 98 11.34 -23.07 3.71
N ASN A 99 11.77 -24.24 3.24
CA ASN A 99 12.97 -24.37 2.39
C ASN A 99 14.21 -23.65 2.97
N ASP A 100 14.36 -23.73 4.30
CA ASP A 100 15.46 -23.10 5.08
C ASP A 100 15.44 -21.56 5.06
N GLN A 101 14.31 -20.97 4.64
CA GLN A 101 14.06 -19.52 4.68
C GLN A 101 12.98 -19.19 5.70
N VAL A 102 13.14 -18.07 6.41
CA VAL A 102 12.13 -17.53 7.32
C VAL A 102 11.17 -16.66 6.51
N VAL A 103 9.89 -17.00 6.57
CA VAL A 103 8.81 -16.35 5.83
C VAL A 103 7.67 -15.95 6.76
N THR A 104 6.91 -14.95 6.33
CA THR A 104 5.80 -14.35 7.08
C THR A 104 4.51 -14.38 6.28
N VAL A 105 3.39 -14.01 6.94
CA VAL A 105 2.10 -13.91 6.26
C VAL A 105 2.16 -12.82 5.19
N GLY A 106 1.80 -13.18 3.96
CA GLY A 106 1.86 -12.31 2.79
C GLY A 106 3.01 -12.60 1.84
N ASP A 107 4.04 -13.32 2.28
CA ASP A 107 5.20 -13.68 1.44
C ASP A 107 4.83 -14.72 0.38
N LEU A 108 5.66 -14.82 -0.66
CA LEU A 108 5.51 -15.77 -1.76
C LEU A 108 6.55 -16.89 -1.65
N VAL A 109 6.12 -18.14 -1.76
CA VAL A 109 6.97 -19.33 -1.75
C VAL A 109 6.54 -20.27 -2.88
N GLU A 110 7.47 -20.61 -3.78
CA GLU A 110 7.19 -21.43 -4.98
C GLU A 110 5.99 -20.90 -5.80
N GLY A 111 5.82 -19.58 -5.84
CA GLY A 111 4.71 -18.90 -6.52
C GLY A 111 3.38 -18.90 -5.76
N ALA A 112 3.29 -19.53 -4.58
CA ALA A 112 2.12 -19.50 -3.70
C ALA A 112 2.26 -18.42 -2.62
N LYS A 113 1.17 -17.70 -2.35
CA LYS A 113 1.11 -16.66 -1.32
C LYS A 113 0.72 -17.25 0.03
N ILE A 114 1.44 -16.91 1.09
CA ILE A 114 1.09 -17.30 2.45
C ILE A 114 -0.08 -16.45 2.93
N LEU A 115 -1.21 -17.09 3.24
CA LEU A 115 -2.39 -16.44 3.77
C LEU A 115 -2.41 -16.43 5.30
N ALA A 116 -2.00 -17.53 5.93
CA ALA A 116 -2.01 -17.66 7.38
C ALA A 116 -0.95 -18.66 7.85
N ILE A 117 -0.47 -18.46 9.09
CA ILE A 117 0.45 -19.36 9.78
C ILE A 117 -0.15 -19.61 11.17
N ASP A 118 -0.62 -20.84 11.38
CA ASP A 118 -1.30 -21.27 12.60
C ASP A 118 -0.54 -22.42 13.27
N LYS A 119 -0.94 -22.77 14.50
CA LYS A 119 -0.40 -23.92 15.24
C LYS A 119 -0.46 -25.24 14.44
N LYS A 120 -1.44 -25.39 13.56
CA LYS A 120 -1.61 -26.60 12.73
C LYS A 120 -0.61 -26.63 11.56
N GLY A 121 -0.24 -25.47 11.03
CA GLY A 121 0.48 -25.38 9.76
C GLY A 121 0.32 -24.05 9.05
N ILE A 122 0.46 -24.09 7.73
CA ILE A 122 0.53 -22.93 6.85
C ILE A 122 -0.56 -23.03 5.79
N THR A 123 -1.34 -21.97 5.63
CA THR A 123 -2.34 -21.87 4.56
C THR A 123 -1.77 -21.05 3.42
N LEU A 124 -1.72 -21.64 2.24
CA LEU A 124 -1.18 -21.06 1.01
C LEU A 124 -2.29 -20.79 0.00
N SER A 125 -2.10 -19.78 -0.85
CA SER A 125 -2.93 -19.51 -2.01
C SER A 125 -2.10 -19.61 -3.29
N TYR A 126 -2.53 -20.43 -4.24
CA TYR A 126 -1.90 -20.58 -5.54
C TYR A 126 -2.97 -20.59 -6.63
N TYR A 127 -2.90 -19.65 -7.58
CA TYR A 127 -3.89 -19.49 -8.65
C TYR A 127 -5.35 -19.46 -8.17
N GLY A 128 -5.60 -18.83 -7.01
CA GLY A 128 -6.94 -18.70 -6.42
C GLY A 128 -7.44 -19.95 -5.69
N GLN A 129 -6.64 -21.02 -5.65
CA GLN A 129 -6.92 -22.19 -4.82
C GLN A 129 -6.17 -22.08 -3.49
N THR A 130 -6.79 -22.58 -2.42
CA THR A 130 -6.22 -22.57 -1.07
C THR A 130 -5.73 -23.97 -0.70
N PHE A 131 -4.53 -24.04 -0.15
CA PHE A 131 -3.91 -25.30 0.27
C PHE A 131 -3.38 -25.21 1.69
N ASP A 132 -3.70 -26.20 2.50
CA ASP A 132 -3.22 -26.30 3.87
C ASP A 132 -2.05 -27.28 3.97
N LEU A 133 -0.94 -26.80 4.54
CA LEU A 133 0.26 -27.57 4.79
C LEU A 133 0.45 -27.77 6.29
N SER A 134 0.36 -29.00 6.77
CA SER A 134 0.70 -29.34 8.15
C SER A 134 2.21 -29.17 8.39
N ALA A 135 2.58 -28.64 9.55
CA ALA A 135 3.97 -28.53 9.99
C ALA A 135 4.30 -29.56 11.09
N PRO A 136 5.51 -30.15 11.12
CA PRO A 136 6.55 -30.10 10.09
C PRO A 136 6.26 -31.05 8.92
N ARG A 137 6.74 -30.70 7.72
CA ARG A 137 6.62 -31.51 6.50
C ARG A 137 7.99 -31.68 5.84
N GLN A 138 8.39 -32.93 5.63
CA GLN A 138 9.60 -33.29 4.88
C GLN A 138 9.24 -33.53 3.41
N VAL A 139 10.14 -33.14 2.53
CA VAL A 139 10.08 -33.48 1.10
C VAL A 139 10.63 -34.89 0.93
N SER A 140 9.84 -35.78 0.32
CA SER A 140 10.33 -37.11 -0.04
C SER A 140 11.28 -36.98 -1.24
N VAL A 141 12.59 -36.97 -0.98
CA VAL A 141 13.59 -37.00 -2.05
C VAL A 141 13.55 -38.40 -2.70
N PRO A 142 13.32 -38.53 -4.00
CA PRO A 142 13.41 -39.81 -4.68
C PRO A 142 14.86 -40.29 -4.59
N ARG A 143 15.06 -41.43 -3.92
CA ARG A 143 16.36 -42.09 -3.81
C ARG A 143 16.73 -42.62 -5.21
N GLN A 144 17.58 -41.92 -5.94
CA GLN A 144 18.16 -42.42 -7.19
C GLN A 144 18.99 -43.66 -6.83
N GLN A 145 18.57 -44.84 -7.30
CA GLN A 145 19.32 -46.09 -7.22
C GLN A 145 20.11 -46.30 -8.51
#